data_AF-A0A7X7FM20-F1
#
_entry.id   AF-A0A7X7FM20-F1
#
_cell.length_a   1.000
_cell.length_b   1.000
_cell.length_c   1.000
_cell.angle_alpha   90.00
_cell.angle_beta   90.00
_cell.angle_gamma   90.00
#
_symmetry.space_group_name_H-M   'P 1'
#
loop_
_entity.id
_entity.type
_entity.pdbx_description
1 polymer ?
#
loop_
_entity_poly.entity_id
_entity_poly.type
_entity_poly.pdbx_seq_one_letter_code
_entity_poly.pdbx_strand_id
1 'polypeptide(L)'
;MPQTADDNLVIDLGVLSAEPADEYHAKAGEYLSSHQLLDFMACPWLYRKKQLGLIVDTDSPALLLGRATHVRILEGRDAYETQFAIGGPINPRTGKPFGSTTKAFAEWAEAQGKPVLSHDNVEL
;
A
#
# COMPACT_ATOMS: atom_id res chain seq x y z
N MET A 1 -34.63 28.76 10.07
CA MET A 1 -35.41 27.72 9.35
C MET A 1 -34.52 26.50 9.26
N PRO A 2 -34.83 25.39 9.95
CA PRO A 2 -34.03 24.18 9.82
C PRO A 2 -34.34 23.55 8.47
N GLN A 3 -33.31 23.24 7.69
CA GLN A 3 -33.45 22.42 6.49
C GLN A 3 -33.66 20.96 6.96
N THR A 4 -34.91 20.60 7.20
CA THR A 4 -35.35 19.21 7.24
C THR A 4 -35.62 18.75 5.82
N ALA A 5 -34.59 18.25 5.16
CA ALA A 5 -34.75 17.40 3.98
C ALA A 5 -33.79 16.22 4.18
N ASP A 6 -34.27 15.24 4.94
CA ASP A 6 -33.74 13.88 4.92
C ASP A 6 -34.17 13.24 3.59
N ASP A 7 -33.68 13.80 2.48
CA ASP A 7 -33.71 13.13 1.19
C ASP A 7 -32.63 12.05 1.31
N ASN A 8 -33.05 10.86 1.77
CA ASN A 8 -32.28 9.64 1.61
C ASN A 8 -32.02 9.48 0.10
N LEU A 9 -30.88 9.99 -0.35
CA LEU A 9 -30.35 9.77 -1.68
C LEU A 9 -30.16 8.26 -1.82
N VAL A 10 -31.16 7.60 -2.41
CA VAL A 10 -31.09 6.19 -2.79
C VAL A 10 -30.19 6.11 -4.01
N ILE A 11 -28.88 6.16 -3.77
CA ILE A 11 -27.88 5.89 -4.80
C ILE A 11 -27.88 4.37 -4.99
N ASP A 12 -28.29 3.91 -6.17
CA ASP A 12 -28.19 2.50 -6.53
C ASP A 12 -26.71 2.11 -6.70
N LEU A 13 -26.15 1.49 -5.68
CA LEU A 13 -24.78 0.98 -5.68
C LEU A 13 -24.67 -0.39 -6.39
N GLY A 14 -25.77 -0.97 -6.89
CA GLY A 14 -25.76 -2.26 -7.59
C GLY A 14 -25.00 -2.25 -8.91
N VAL A 15 -24.69 -1.07 -9.45
CA VAL A 15 -23.80 -0.90 -10.61
C VAL A 15 -22.31 -1.08 -10.25
N LEU A 16 -21.95 -0.99 -8.97
CA LEU A 16 -20.57 -1.14 -8.52
C LEU A 16 -20.23 -2.61 -8.30
N SER A 17 -19.15 -3.08 -8.92
CA SER A 17 -18.56 -4.39 -8.64
C SER A 17 -17.33 -4.22 -7.74
N ALA A 18 -17.25 -5.00 -6.67
CA ALA A 18 -16.04 -5.10 -5.86
C ALA A 18 -15.11 -6.17 -6.46
N GLU A 19 -13.91 -5.76 -6.86
CA GLU A 19 -12.85 -6.68 -7.30
C GLU A 19 -11.74 -6.67 -6.25
N PRO A 20 -11.34 -7.84 -5.71
CA PRO A 20 -10.21 -7.93 -4.79
C PRO A 20 -8.91 -7.47 -5.46
N ALA A 21 -8.03 -6.81 -4.70
CA ALA A 21 -6.76 -6.31 -5.22
C ALA A 21 -5.90 -7.41 -5.87
N ASP A 22 -5.88 -8.61 -5.28
CA ASP A 22 -5.15 -9.76 -5.81
C ASP A 22 -5.67 -10.17 -7.21
N GLU A 23 -6.98 -10.12 -7.43
CA GLU A 23 -7.59 -10.43 -8.73
C GLU A 23 -7.28 -9.33 -9.77
N TYR A 24 -7.39 -8.07 -9.36
CA TYR A 24 -7.04 -6.93 -10.21
C TYR A 24 -5.57 -6.98 -10.65
N HIS A 25 -4.66 -7.23 -9.71
CA HIS A 25 -3.21 -7.30 -9.98
C HIS A 25 -2.81 -8.56 -10.76
N ALA A 26 -3.50 -9.69 -10.59
CA ALA A 26 -3.26 -10.90 -11.38
C ALA A 26 -3.51 -10.67 -12.89
N LYS A 27 -4.41 -9.76 -13.25
CA LYS A 27 -4.73 -9.39 -14.64
C LYS A 27 -3.77 -8.37 -15.25
N ALA A 28 -2.72 -7.94 -14.53
CA ALA A 28 -1.76 -6.93 -15.01
C ALA A 28 -0.95 -7.38 -16.25
N GLY A 29 -0.90 -8.67 -16.54
CA GLY A 29 -0.31 -9.22 -17.78
C GLY A 29 -1.27 -9.24 -18.98
N GLU A 30 -2.57 -9.10 -18.73
CA GLU A 30 -3.63 -9.14 -19.75
C GLU A 30 -4.01 -7.73 -20.23
N TYR A 31 -4.01 -6.76 -19.31
CA TYR A 31 -4.41 -5.38 -19.59
C TYR A 31 -3.24 -4.40 -19.47
N LEU A 32 -3.24 -3.37 -20.31
CA LEU A 32 -2.27 -2.29 -20.27
C LEU A 32 -2.64 -1.26 -19.19
N SER A 33 -1.80 -1.17 -18.15
CA SER A 33 -1.88 -0.17 -17.10
C SER A 33 -1.21 1.16 -17.50
N SER A 34 -1.57 2.24 -16.81
CA SER A 34 -0.95 3.55 -16.98
C SER A 34 0.55 3.54 -16.71
N HIS A 35 1.01 2.82 -15.68
CA HIS A 35 2.44 2.67 -15.36
C HIS A 35 3.21 1.97 -16.48
N GLN A 36 2.65 0.90 -17.05
CA GLN A 36 3.23 0.21 -18.20
C GLN A 36 3.32 1.12 -19.43
N LEU A 37 2.32 1.96 -19.67
CA LEU A 37 2.35 2.94 -20.74
C LEU A 37 3.44 4.01 -20.51
N LEU A 38 3.59 4.50 -19.28
CA LEU A 38 4.67 5.43 -18.93
C LEU A 38 6.06 4.81 -19.15
N ASP A 39 6.27 3.57 -18.73
CA ASP A 39 7.51 2.83 -18.98
C ASP A 39 7.79 2.73 -20.48
N PHE A 40 6.77 2.44 -21.30
CA PHE A 40 6.90 2.35 -22.75
C PHE A 40 7.23 3.72 -23.38
N MET A 41 6.52 4.77 -22.98
CA MET A 41 6.74 6.13 -23.47
C MET A 41 8.15 6.63 -23.13
N ALA A 42 8.64 6.31 -21.94
CA ALA A 42 10.01 6.65 -21.54
C ALA A 42 11.05 5.79 -22.28
N CYS A 43 10.83 4.48 -22.35
CA CYS A 43 11.73 3.55 -23.02
C CYS A 43 11.01 2.22 -23.39
N PRO A 44 10.71 1.97 -24.68
CA PRO A 44 10.07 0.73 -25.11
C PRO A 44 10.83 -0.55 -24.70
N TRP A 45 12.16 -0.45 -24.60
CA TRP A 45 13.01 -1.57 -24.19
C TRP A 45 12.90 -1.89 -22.69
N LEU A 46 12.75 -0.87 -21.84
CA LEU A 46 12.47 -1.04 -20.40
C LEU A 46 11.15 -1.78 -20.22
N TYR A 47 10.09 -1.29 -20.88
CA TYR A 47 8.79 -1.93 -20.88
C TYR A 47 8.88 -3.41 -21.30
N ARG A 48 9.57 -3.71 -22.41
CA ARG A 48 9.71 -5.10 -22.90
C ARG A 48 10.45 -5.99 -21.90
N LYS A 49 11.50 -5.49 -21.24
CA LYS A 49 12.26 -6.25 -20.24
C LYS A 49 11.43 -6.55 -18.99
N LYS A 50 10.68 -5.57 -18.48
CA LYS A 50 9.75 -5.77 -17.37
C LYS A 50 8.65 -6.78 -17.72
N GLN A 51 8.06 -6.67 -18.91
CA GLN A 51 7.07 -7.63 -19.43
C GLN A 51 7.61 -9.06 -19.53
N LEU A 52 8.90 -9.23 -19.84
CA LEU A 52 9.58 -10.54 -19.86
C LEU A 52 10.04 -11.02 -18.48
N GLY A 53 9.79 -10.26 -17.41
CA GLY A 53 10.27 -10.56 -16.06
C GLY A 53 11.78 -10.45 -15.89
N LEU A 54 12.50 -9.83 -16.84
CA LEU A 54 13.96 -9.66 -16.79
C LEU A 54 14.38 -8.54 -15.84
N ILE A 55 13.44 -7.68 -15.46
CA ILE A 55 13.60 -6.63 -14.46
C ILE A 55 12.49 -6.81 -13.44
N VAL A 56 12.86 -7.02 -12.18
CA VAL A 56 11.93 -7.13 -11.06
C VAL A 56 11.62 -5.73 -10.56
N ASP A 57 10.35 -5.41 -10.37
CA ASP A 57 9.96 -4.17 -9.70
C ASP A 57 10.28 -4.29 -8.21
N THR A 58 11.02 -3.31 -7.68
CA THR A 58 11.39 -3.25 -6.27
C THR A 58 10.36 -2.42 -5.50
N ASP A 59 9.89 -2.92 -4.37
CA ASP A 59 9.02 -2.16 -3.48
C ASP A 59 9.85 -1.03 -2.82
N SER A 60 9.59 0.20 -3.24
CA SER A 60 10.27 1.37 -2.67
C SER A 60 9.57 1.83 -1.39
N PRO A 61 10.27 2.47 -0.44
CA PRO A 61 9.64 3.04 0.75
C PRO A 61 8.48 3.99 0.42
N ALA A 62 8.61 4.77 -0.66
CA ALA A 62 7.56 5.68 -1.13
C ALA A 62 6.32 4.92 -1.66
N LEU A 63 6.51 3.84 -2.40
CA LEU A 63 5.41 2.99 -2.88
C LEU A 63 4.69 2.33 -1.71
N LEU A 64 5.43 1.81 -0.73
CA LEU A 64 4.89 1.23 0.48
C LEU A 64 4.03 2.24 1.27
N LEU A 65 4.55 3.46 1.50
CA LEU A 65 3.82 4.53 2.17
C LEU A 65 2.56 4.93 1.39
N GLY A 66 2.67 5.04 0.06
CA GLY A 66 1.55 5.35 -0.83
C GLY A 66 0.43 4.31 -0.72
N ARG A 67 0.76 3.01 -0.77
CA ARG A 67 -0.22 1.93 -0.58
C ARG A 67 -0.88 2.00 0.79
N ALA A 68 -0.10 2.21 1.84
CA ALA A 68 -0.65 2.23 3.19
C ALA A 68 -1.57 3.44 3.42
N THR A 69 -1.20 4.59 2.85
CA THR A 69 -2.04 5.80 2.83
C THR A 69 -3.34 5.54 2.07
N HIS A 70 -3.27 4.89 0.90
CA HIS A 70 -4.44 4.54 0.10
C HIS A 70 -5.41 3.63 0.87
N VAL A 71 -4.91 2.57 1.50
CA VAL A 71 -5.72 1.68 2.36
C VAL A 71 -6.34 2.46 3.52
N ARG A 72 -5.57 3.32 4.20
CA ARG A 72 -6.09 4.10 5.33
C ARG A 72 -7.23 5.04 4.93
N ILE A 73 -7.16 5.63 3.74
CA ILE A 73 -8.15 6.59 3.23
C ILE A 73 -9.38 5.86 2.69
N LEU A 74 -9.20 4.84 1.86
CA LEU A 74 -10.30 4.19 1.15
C LEU A 74 -10.98 3.07 1.93
N GLU A 75 -10.21 2.32 2.73
CA GLU A 75 -10.70 1.14 3.45
C GLU A 75 -10.81 1.37 4.96
N GLY A 76 -10.22 2.46 5.45
CA GLY A 76 -10.32 2.90 6.84
C GLY A 76 -9.22 2.38 7.75
N ARG A 77 -9.38 2.61 9.05
CA ARG A 77 -8.34 2.36 10.06
C ARG A 77 -8.11 0.88 10.32
N ASP A 78 -9.17 0.09 10.40
CA ASP A 78 -9.08 -1.32 10.76
C ASP A 78 -8.36 -2.13 9.68
N ALA A 79 -8.65 -1.84 8.40
CA ALA A 79 -7.94 -2.43 7.27
C ALA A 79 -6.46 -2.06 7.28
N TYR A 80 -6.15 -0.78 7.54
CA TYR A 80 -4.78 -0.29 7.63
C TYR A 80 -3.97 -0.97 8.74
N GLU A 81 -4.49 -1.04 9.97
CA GLU A 81 -3.80 -1.70 11.10
C GLU A 81 -3.74 -3.23 10.95
N THR A 82 -4.68 -3.82 10.20
CA THR A 82 -4.65 -5.25 9.88
C THR A 82 -3.63 -5.59 8.81
N GLN A 83 -3.44 -4.73 7.80
CA GLN A 83 -2.56 -5.01 6.66
C GLN A 83 -1.10 -4.57 6.89
N PHE A 84 -0.86 -3.56 7.74
CA PHE A 84 0.46 -2.98 7.94
C PHE A 84 0.91 -3.05 9.39
N ALA A 85 2.18 -3.38 9.60
CA ALA A 85 2.82 -3.28 10.90
C ALA A 85 3.40 -1.87 11.08
N ILE A 86 2.85 -1.11 12.02
CA ILE A 86 3.18 0.31 12.18
C ILE A 86 4.14 0.47 13.37
N GLY A 87 5.22 1.21 13.15
CA GLY A 87 6.16 1.60 14.18
C GLY A 87 7.36 0.67 14.28
N GLY A 88 7.61 0.12 15.47
CA GLY A 88 8.78 -0.73 15.73
C GLY A 88 8.86 -1.22 17.16
N PRO A 89 9.77 -2.17 17.45
CA PRO A 89 9.92 -2.68 18.80
C PRO A 89 10.47 -1.60 19.75
N ILE A 90 9.96 -1.60 20.98
CA ILE A 90 10.38 -0.65 22.02
C ILE A 90 11.47 -1.28 22.88
N ASN A 91 12.55 -0.53 23.12
CA ASN A 91 13.61 -0.95 24.02
C ASN A 91 13.13 -0.84 25.49
N PRO A 92 13.05 -1.95 26.24
CA PRO A 92 12.54 -1.93 27.60
C PRO A 92 13.43 -1.16 28.59
N ARG A 93 14.70 -0.92 28.26
CA ARG A 93 15.63 -0.16 29.11
C ARG A 93 15.48 1.34 28.96
N THR A 94 15.16 1.81 27.75
CA THR A 94 15.13 3.25 27.43
C THR A 94 13.72 3.77 27.19
N GLY A 95 12.74 2.89 26.97
CA GLY A 95 11.38 3.25 26.56
C GLY A 95 11.28 3.81 25.14
N LYS A 96 12.37 3.81 24.37
CA LYS A 96 12.42 4.36 23.01
C LYS A 96 12.37 3.26 21.95
N PRO A 97 11.86 3.54 20.73
CA PRO A 97 11.92 2.59 19.62
C PRO A 97 13.36 2.20 19.28
N PHE A 98 13.57 0.95 18.89
CA PHE A 98 14.80 0.56 18.19
C PHE A 98 14.81 1.16 16.79
N GLY A 99 16.00 1.55 16.30
CA GLY A 99 16.15 2.02 14.92
C GLY A 99 15.90 0.91 13.90
N SER A 100 15.43 1.29 12.71
CA SER A 100 15.08 0.36 11.61
C SER A 100 16.23 -0.54 11.16
N THR A 101 17.48 -0.12 11.35
CA THR A 101 18.69 -0.86 10.95
C THR A 101 19.16 -1.89 12.00
N THR A 102 18.48 -2.00 13.13
CA THR A 102 18.91 -2.88 14.23
C THR A 102 18.41 -4.31 14.05
N LYS A 103 19.15 -5.29 14.60
CA LYS A 103 18.73 -6.70 14.61
C LYS A 103 17.37 -6.90 15.29
N ALA A 104 17.12 -6.19 16.39
CA ALA A 104 15.85 -6.25 17.11
C ALA A 104 14.67 -5.79 16.24
N PHE A 105 14.88 -4.76 15.40
CA PHE A 105 13.87 -4.31 14.45
C PHE A 105 13.61 -5.35 13.36
N ALA A 106 14.68 -5.95 12.80
CA ALA A 106 14.56 -7.00 11.78
C ALA A 106 13.79 -8.23 12.31
N GLU A 107 14.13 -8.70 13.51
CA GLU A 107 13.44 -9.84 14.14
C GLU A 107 11.97 -9.52 14.45
N TRP A 108 11.69 -8.29 14.90
CA TRP A 108 10.31 -7.85 15.11
C TRP A 108 9.52 -7.78 13.80
N ALA A 109 10.10 -7.20 12.75
CA ALA A 109 9.48 -7.08 11.43
C ALA A 109 9.15 -8.45 10.84
N GLU A 110 10.08 -9.41 10.95
CA GLU A 110 9.86 -10.79 10.53
C GLU A 110 8.71 -11.45 11.30
N ALA A 111 8.62 -11.23 12.62
CA ALA A 111 7.55 -11.76 13.45
C ALA A 111 6.16 -11.17 13.13
N GLN A 112 6.09 -9.95 12.56
CA GLN A 112 4.81 -9.37 12.14
C GLN A 112 4.24 -10.03 10.88
N GLY A 113 5.10 -10.57 10.01
CA GLY A 113 4.67 -11.20 8.74
C GLY A 113 3.92 -10.28 7.78
N LYS A 114 4.03 -8.96 7.98
CA LYS A 114 3.32 -7.91 7.21
C LYS A 114 4.28 -6.80 6.82
N PRO A 115 3.97 -6.00 5.77
CA PRO A 115 4.76 -4.84 5.42
C PRO A 115 4.89 -3.85 6.59
N VAL A 116 6.11 -3.41 6.87
CA VAL A 116 6.45 -2.56 8.03
C VAL A 116 6.59 -1.10 7.64
N LEU A 117 5.85 -0.23 8.31
CA LEU A 117 6.01 1.21 8.26
C LEU A 117 6.79 1.66 9.51
N SER A 118 8.11 1.80 9.38
CA SER A 118 8.95 2.28 10.48
C SER A 118 8.66 3.75 10.80
N HIS A 119 8.95 4.17 12.04
CA HIS A 119 8.86 5.58 12.43
C HIS A 119 9.74 6.48 11.54
N ASP A 120 10.88 5.97 11.08
CA ASP A 120 11.80 6.66 10.16
C ASP A 120 11.12 6.99 8.81
N ASN A 121 10.05 6.29 8.44
CA ASN A 121 9.29 6.53 7.21
C ASN A 121 8.10 7.50 7.42
N VAL A 122 7.81 7.92 8.66
CA VAL A 122 6.63 8.74 9.04
C VAL A 122 7.00 10.20 9.28
N GLU A 123 8.28 10.52 9.52
CA GLU A 123 8.77 11.90 9.58
C GLU A 123 9.04 12.42 8.15
N LEU A 124 7.99 12.85 7.45
CA LEU A 124 8.05 13.71 6.27
C LEU A 124 7.83 15.18 6.65
#